data_AF-A0AAW1S846-F1
#
_entry.id   AF-A0AAW1S846-F1
#
_cell.length_a   1.000
_cell.length_b   1.000
_cell.length_c   1.000
_cell.angle_alpha   90.00
_cell.angle_beta   90.00
_cell.angle_gamma   90.00
#
_symmetry.space_group_name_H-M   'P 1'
#
loop_
_entity.id
_entity.type
_entity.pdbx_description
1 polymer ?
#
loop_
_entity_poly.entity_id
_entity_poly.type
_entity_poly.pdbx_seq_one_letter_code
_entity_poly.pdbx_strand_id
1 'polypeptide(L)'
;MGLACLAIGGVYICGGIFPRLKTRMQKGTVLEAFLHSNSRFYHLLRTFPLHVVTNSSLGLLGARQYASFLLTNPAFGKDLQVQNNATSPQQTSQSLAELSKEAEPSVAL
;
A
#
# COMPACT_ATOMS: atom_id res chain seq x y z
N MET A 1 -17.03 20.11 0.67
CA MET A 1 -15.95 19.18 0.30
C MET A 1 -16.52 17.77 0.28
N GLY A 2 -16.49 17.06 -0.85
CA GLY A 2 -17.11 15.73 -0.98
C GLY A 2 -16.43 14.93 -2.08
N LEU A 3 -16.20 13.64 -1.82
CA LEU A 3 -15.42 12.74 -2.67
C LEU A 3 -16.05 12.61 -4.06
N ALA A 4 -15.50 13.31 -5.04
CA ALA A 4 -15.92 13.28 -6.45
C ALA A 4 -15.34 12.06 -7.19
N CYS A 5 -15.39 10.87 -6.59
CA CYS A 5 -15.03 9.63 -7.25
C CYS A 5 -16.32 8.83 -7.47
N LEU A 6 -16.89 8.94 -8.67
CA LEU A 6 -18.00 8.11 -9.09
C LEU A 6 -17.48 6.67 -9.24
N ALA A 7 -18.03 5.72 -8.47
CA ALA A 7 -17.62 4.32 -8.53
C ALA A 7 -18.18 3.62 -9.78
N ILE A 8 -17.79 4.07 -10.98
CA ILE A 8 -18.31 3.64 -12.30
C ILE A 8 -18.12 2.12 -12.55
N GLY A 9 -17.34 1.40 -11.74
CA GLY A 9 -17.18 -0.06 -11.79
C GLY A 9 -17.74 -0.81 -10.57
N GLY A 10 -18.48 -0.13 -9.68
CA GLY A 10 -18.93 -0.68 -8.40
C GLY A 10 -17.96 -0.46 -7.25
N VAL A 11 -18.41 -0.81 -6.05
CA VAL A 11 -17.68 -0.62 -4.79
C VAL A 11 -17.26 -1.99 -4.26
N TYR A 12 -15.95 -2.16 -4.02
CA TYR A 12 -15.39 -3.41 -3.49
C TYR A 12 -14.90 -3.19 -2.08
N ILE A 13 -15.47 -3.92 -1.12
CA ILE A 13 -15.02 -3.88 0.26
C ILE A 13 -14.03 -5.01 0.51
N CYS A 14 -12.82 -4.63 0.88
CA CYS A 14 -11.68 -5.51 1.14
C CYS A 14 -11.17 -5.30 2.57
N GLY A 15 -10.52 -6.31 3.13
CA GLY A 15 -9.87 -6.23 4.45
C GLY A 15 -10.07 -7.50 5.28
N GLY A 16 -9.12 -7.79 6.16
CA GLY A 16 -9.12 -9.04 6.93
C GLY A 16 -10.31 -9.19 7.89
N ILE A 17 -10.95 -8.08 8.30
CA ILE A 17 -12.07 -8.11 9.24
C ILE A 17 -13.42 -8.46 8.59
N PHE A 18 -13.58 -8.17 7.30
CA PHE A 18 -14.85 -8.32 6.60
C PHE A 18 -15.35 -9.77 6.46
N PRO A 19 -14.49 -10.79 6.22
CA PRO A 19 -14.91 -12.19 6.22
C PRO A 19 -15.50 -12.68 7.55
N ARG A 20 -15.09 -12.09 8.68
CA ARG A 20 -15.65 -12.41 10.02
C ARG A 20 -17.00 -11.72 10.24
N LEU A 21 -17.23 -10.60 9.57
CA LEU A 21 -18.45 -9.80 9.65
C LEU A 21 -19.54 -10.25 8.66
N LYS A 22 -19.37 -11.41 7.99
CA LYS A 22 -20.32 -11.96 7.00
C LYS A 22 -21.76 -11.96 7.48
N THR A 23 -22.03 -12.38 8.72
CA THR A 23 -23.39 -12.45 9.28
C THR A 23 -24.05 -11.07 9.38
N ARG A 24 -23.27 -10.01 9.65
CA ARG A 24 -23.79 -8.62 9.68
C ARG A 24 -23.93 -8.04 8.27
N MET A 25 -23.05 -8.44 7.34
CA MET A 25 -23.18 -8.05 5.94
C MET A 25 -24.41 -8.68 5.28
N GLN A 26 -24.70 -9.96 5.58
CA GLN A 26 -25.90 -10.65 5.12
C GLN A 26 -27.19 -10.04 5.67
N LYS A 27 -27.14 -9.46 6.88
CA LYS A 27 -28.26 -8.69 7.44
C LYS A 27 -28.54 -7.38 6.70
N GLY A 28 -27.72 -6.97 5.73
CA GLY A 28 -27.99 -5.83 4.86
C GLY A 28 -27.66 -4.45 5.46
N THR A 29 -27.16 -4.36 6.69
CA THR A 29 -26.90 -3.08 7.38
C THR A 29 -25.93 -2.18 6.61
N VAL A 30 -24.94 -2.76 5.94
CA VAL A 30 -23.98 -1.97 5.13
C VAL A 30 -24.59 -1.51 3.82
N LEU A 31 -25.43 -2.34 3.19
CA LEU A 31 -26.14 -1.94 1.99
C LEU A 31 -27.16 -0.84 2.29
N GLU A 32 -27.86 -0.92 3.43
CA GLU A 32 -28.81 0.11 3.90
C GLU A 32 -28.10 1.43 4.24
N ALA A 33 -26.94 1.36 4.92
CA ALA A 33 -26.11 2.54 5.19
C ALA A 33 -25.56 3.16 3.89
N PHE A 34 -25.21 2.34 2.91
CA PHE A 34 -24.76 2.81 1.59
C PHE A 34 -25.91 3.43 0.78
N LEU A 35 -27.08 2.81 0.79
CA LEU A 35 -28.30 3.26 0.14
C LEU A 35 -29.17 4.10 1.09
N HIS A 36 -28.55 5.02 1.84
CA HIS A 36 -29.29 5.84 2.78
C HIS A 36 -30.33 6.68 2.04
N SER A 37 -31.62 6.50 2.37
CA SER A 37 -32.75 7.09 1.64
C SER A 37 -32.76 8.62 1.65
N ASN A 38 -32.19 9.23 2.70
CA ASN A 38 -32.08 10.70 2.82
C ASN A 38 -30.90 11.28 2.02
N SER A 39 -30.09 10.45 1.36
CA SER A 39 -28.96 10.91 0.56
C SER A 39 -29.42 11.44 -0.80
N ARG A 40 -28.94 12.62 -1.18
CA ARG A 40 -29.15 13.21 -2.53
C ARG A 40 -28.64 12.30 -3.66
N PHE A 41 -27.74 11.37 -3.34
CA PHE A 41 -27.15 10.44 -4.29
C PHE A 41 -27.82 9.05 -4.29
N TYR A 42 -28.91 8.84 -3.56
CA TYR A 42 -29.57 7.53 -3.46
C TYR A 42 -29.86 6.89 -4.83
N HIS A 43 -30.43 7.67 -5.76
CA HIS A 43 -30.80 7.15 -7.08
C HIS A 43 -29.57 6.75 -7.92
N LEU A 44 -28.45 7.47 -7.74
CA LEU A 44 -27.19 7.18 -8.41
C LEU A 44 -26.46 5.99 -7.77
N LEU A 45 -26.44 5.92 -6.44
CA LEU A 45 -25.80 4.85 -5.68
C LEU A 45 -26.47 3.49 -5.90
N ARG A 46 -27.78 3.47 -6.18
CA ARG A 46 -28.52 2.25 -6.54
C ARG A 46 -28.02 1.57 -7.81
N THR A 47 -27.37 2.32 -8.70
CA THR A 47 -26.82 1.81 -9.96
C THR A 47 -25.45 1.15 -9.76
N PHE A 48 -24.76 1.42 -8.64
CA PHE A 48 -23.43 0.87 -8.38
C PHE A 48 -23.52 -0.45 -7.59
N PRO A 49 -22.96 -1.55 -8.12
CA PRO A 49 -22.96 -2.81 -7.38
C PRO A 49 -21.97 -2.76 -6.22
N LEU A 50 -22.36 -3.30 -5.07
CA LEU A 50 -21.53 -3.43 -3.88
C LEU A 50 -21.06 -4.88 -3.72
N HIS A 51 -19.75 -5.10 -3.78
CA HIS A 51 -19.13 -6.42 -3.69
C HIS A 51 -18.28 -6.54 -2.42
N VAL A 52 -18.45 -7.64 -1.68
CA VAL A 52 -17.60 -7.96 -0.54
C VAL A 52 -16.64 -9.07 -0.95
N VAL A 53 -15.34 -8.79 -0.89
CA VAL A 53 -14.34 -9.78 -1.30
C VAL A 53 -13.96 -10.63 -0.09
N THR A 54 -14.23 -11.93 -0.16
CA THR A 54 -14.03 -12.86 0.96
C THR A 54 -12.73 -13.65 0.90
N ASN A 55 -11.92 -13.42 -0.13
CA ASN A 55 -10.66 -14.12 -0.33
C ASN A 55 -9.60 -13.57 0.64
N SER A 56 -9.03 -14.44 1.48
CA SER A 56 -8.04 -14.06 2.50
C SER A 56 -6.66 -13.72 1.92
N SER A 57 -6.35 -14.21 0.72
CA SER A 57 -5.06 -14.04 0.04
C SER A 57 -5.06 -12.92 -1.02
N LEU A 58 -6.07 -12.04 -1.03
CA LEU A 58 -6.19 -10.95 -2.01
C LEU A 58 -4.94 -10.06 -2.08
N GLY A 59 -4.35 -9.74 -0.93
CA GLY A 59 -3.13 -8.92 -0.88
C GLY A 59 -1.96 -9.61 -1.59
N LEU A 60 -1.79 -10.91 -1.38
CA LEU A 60 -0.73 -11.69 -2.02
C LEU A 60 -0.99 -11.87 -3.53
N LEU A 61 -2.24 -12.09 -3.92
CA LEU A 61 -2.63 -12.19 -5.33
C LEU A 61 -2.36 -10.88 -6.07
N GLY A 62 -2.72 -9.75 -5.46
CA GLY A 62 -2.42 -8.42 -5.99
C GLY A 62 -0.92 -8.15 -6.10
N ALA A 63 -0.13 -8.53 -5.08
CA ALA A 63 1.32 -8.40 -5.11
C ALA A 63 1.97 -9.22 -6.23
N ARG A 64 1.54 -10.48 -6.41
CA ARG A 64 2.01 -11.32 -7.53
C ARG A 64 1.65 -10.69 -8.87
N GLN A 65 0.40 -10.27 -9.05
CA GLN A 65 -0.06 -9.68 -10.30
C GLN A 65 0.71 -8.39 -10.62
N TYR A 66 0.95 -7.57 -9.60
CA TYR A 66 1.72 -6.34 -9.73
C TYR A 66 3.19 -6.63 -10.08
N ALA A 67 3.83 -7.61 -9.43
CA ALA A 67 5.18 -8.04 -9.78
C ALA A 67 5.26 -8.55 -11.22
N SER A 68 4.30 -9.38 -11.64
CA SER A 68 4.21 -9.88 -13.03
C SER A 68 4.01 -8.73 -14.03
N PHE A 69 3.18 -7.75 -13.66
CA PHE A 69 2.94 -6.57 -14.49
C PHE A 69 4.21 -5.73 -14.65
N LEU A 70 4.97 -5.50 -13.58
CA LEU A 70 6.24 -4.78 -13.64
C LEU A 70 7.29 -5.51 -14.48
N LEU A 71 7.34 -6.84 -14.40
CA LEU A 71 8.23 -7.65 -15.24
C LEU A 71 7.84 -7.63 -16.72
N THR A 72 6.54 -7.50 -17.02
CA THR A 72 6.02 -7.49 -18.41
C THR A 72 6.05 -6.08 -19.01
N ASN A 73 5.95 -5.03 -18.19
CA ASN A 73 5.94 -3.63 -18.61
C ASN A 73 6.96 -2.80 -17.82
N PRO A 74 8.25 -2.83 -18.21
CA PRO A 74 9.34 -2.18 -17.49
C PRO A 74 9.33 -0.64 -17.57
N ALA A 75 8.40 -0.03 -18.32
CA ALA A 75 8.32 1.43 -18.45
C ALA A 75 7.85 2.13 -17.17
N PHE A 76 7.08 1.45 -16.30
CA PHE A 76 6.53 2.05 -15.07
C PHE A 76 7.53 2.08 -13.90
N GLY A 77 8.58 1.28 -13.94
CA GLY A 77 9.53 1.10 -12.84
C GLY A 77 10.69 2.13 -12.79
N LYS A 78 10.89 2.95 -13.83
CA LYS A 78 12.00 3.92 -13.86
C LYS A 78 11.77 5.11 -12.92
N ASP A 79 10.55 5.57 -12.75
CA ASP A 79 10.25 6.74 -11.90
C ASP A 79 10.39 6.42 -10.39
N LEU A 80 10.20 5.17 -10.00
CA LEU A 80 10.36 4.70 -8.61
C LEU A 80 11.83 4.39 -8.23
N GLN A 81 12.72 4.22 -9.21
CA GLN A 81 14.16 3.98 -8.95
C GLN A 81 14.95 5.28 -8.73
N VAL A 82 14.46 6.43 -9.21
CA VAL A 82 15.18 7.72 -9.08
C VAL A 82 15.20 8.23 -7.63
N GLN A 83 14.24 7.85 -6.78
CA GLN A 83 14.20 8.29 -5.39
C GLN A 83 14.89 7.34 -4.38
N ASN A 84 15.15 6.09 -4.76
CA ASN A 84 15.71 5.08 -3.85
C ASN A 84 17.26 5.03 -3.87
N ASN A 85 17.93 5.91 -4.63
CA ASN A 85 19.40 6.03 -4.64
C ASN A 85 19.94 7.09 -3.63
N ALA A 86 19.16 7.44 -2.60
CA ALA A 86 19.57 8.38 -1.56
C ALA A 86 19.68 7.71 -0.18
N THR A 87 20.25 6.50 -0.09
CA THR A 87 20.83 6.01 1.19
C THR A 87 21.85 4.90 0.95
N SER A 88 23.05 5.28 0.50
CA SER A 88 24.23 4.42 0.52
C SER A 88 24.76 4.27 1.96
N PRO A 89 24.90 3.07 2.55
CA PRO A 89 25.56 2.86 3.85
C PRO A 89 27.09 2.82 3.72
N GLN A 90 27.71 3.83 3.08
CA GLN A 90 29.17 3.89 2.88
C GLN A 90 29.89 4.98 3.69
N GLN A 91 29.25 5.64 4.67
CA GLN A 91 29.88 6.69 5.47
C GLN A 91 29.65 6.51 6.99
N THR A 92 30.22 5.47 7.60
CA THR A 92 30.34 5.42 9.09
C THR A 92 31.60 4.69 9.58
N SER A 93 32.40 4.07 8.72
CA SER A 93 33.66 3.40 9.11
C SER A 93 34.92 4.25 8.93
N GLN A 94 34.80 5.53 8.54
CA GLN A 94 35.96 6.41 8.27
C GLN A 94 36.27 7.46 9.36
N SER A 95 35.52 7.51 10.48
CA SER A 95 35.81 8.48 11.56
C SER A 95 36.40 7.89 12.84
N LEU A 96 36.78 6.60 12.86
CA LEU A 96 37.53 5.98 13.98
C LEU A 96 38.97 5.59 13.62
N ALA A 97 39.40 5.83 12.38
CA ALA A 97 40.76 5.54 11.91
C ALA A 97 41.72 6.76 11.94
N GLU A 98 41.20 7.98 12.18
CA GLU A 98 42.01 9.21 12.19
C GLU A 98 42.49 9.66 13.58
N LEU A 99 42.26 8.88 14.64
CA LEU A 99 42.76 9.18 15.99
C LEU A 99 43.88 8.25 16.50
N SER A 100 44.49 7.45 15.61
CA SER A 100 45.63 6.58 15.96
C SER A 100 46.95 7.00 15.29
N LYS A 101 47.05 8.23 14.76
CA LYS A 101 48.21 8.68 13.96
C LYS A 101 49.02 9.83 14.55
N GLU A 102 48.92 10.07 15.85
CA GLU A 102 49.86 10.92 16.58
C GLU A 102 50.32 10.23 17.87
N ALA A 103 51.40 9.44 17.78
CA ALA A 103 52.41 9.23 18.82
C ALA A 103 53.25 7.97 18.51
N GLU A 104 54.09 8.03 17.48
CA GLU A 104 55.44 7.45 17.60
C GLU A 104 56.28 8.51 18.34
N PRO A 105 57.09 8.16 19.34
CA PRO A 105 58.42 7.67 18.96
C PRO A 105 59.07 6.67 19.94
N SER A 106 59.80 5.73 19.33
CA SER A 106 61.17 5.35 19.72
C SER A 106 61.40 4.43 20.93
N VAL A 107 62.50 3.69 20.78
CA VAL A 107 63.24 2.89 21.78
C VAL A 107 62.71 1.46 21.97
N ALA A 108 63.49 0.39 22.00
CA ALA A 108 64.81 -0.01 21.52
C ALA A 108 64.90 -1.50 21.93
N LEU A 109 65.63 -2.29 21.13
CA LEU A 109 65.97 -3.71 21.31
C LEU A 109 64.91 -4.74 20.89
#